data_AF-A0A661CI67-F1
#
_entry.id   AF-A0A661CI67-F1
#
_cell.length_a   1.000
_cell.length_b   1.000
_cell.length_c   1.000
_cell.angle_alpha   90.00
_cell.angle_beta   90.00
_cell.angle_gamma   90.00
#
_symmetry.space_group_name_H-M   'P 1'
#
loop_
_entity.id
_entity.type
_entity.pdbx_description
1 polymer ?
#
loop_
_entity_poly.entity_id
_entity_poly.type
_entity_poly.pdbx_seq_one_letter_code
_entity_poly.pdbx_strand_id
1 'polypeptide(L)' 'MPTLLLQEGFKFFFYANEHEPKHIHVMKGGNYAKIELPNLRVVYNYLKPQ' A
#
# COMPACT_ATOMS: atom_id res chain seq x y z
N MET A 1 3.74 1.95 -10.11
CA MET A 1 3.17 1.13 -9.03
C MET A 1 4.20 1.00 -7.91
N PRO A 2 4.29 1.96 -6.99
CA PRO A 2 5.11 1.80 -5.78
C PRO A 2 4.61 0.58 -4.99
N THR A 3 5.52 -0.35 -4.72
CA THR A 3 5.23 -1.57 -3.94
C THR A 3 5.64 -1.32 -2.49
N LEU A 4 4.73 -1.57 -1.56
CA LEU A 4 4.90 -1.34 -0.14
C LEU A 4 5.57 -2.51 0.56
N LEU A 5 5.12 -3.72 0.23
CA LEU A 5 5.57 -4.96 0.85
C LEU A 5 5.40 -6.13 -0.13
N LEU A 6 6.38 -7.03 -0.11
CA LEU A 6 6.30 -8.36 -0.72
C LEU A 6 6.47 -9.38 0.40
N GLN A 7 5.47 -10.25 0.61
CA GLN A 7 5.50 -11.26 1.67
C GLN A 7 4.75 -12.51 1.18
N GLU A 8 5.39 -13.69 1.17
CA GLU A 8 4.74 -14.98 0.88
C GLU A 8 3.89 -15.00 -0.42
N GLY A 9 4.39 -14.33 -1.46
CA GLY A 9 3.72 -14.20 -2.76
C GLY A 9 2.56 -13.20 -2.78
N PHE A 10 2.29 -12.50 -1.68
CA PHE A 10 1.44 -11.32 -1.65
C PHE A 10 2.22 -10.08 -2.05
N LYS A 11 1.60 -9.23 -2.87
CA LYS A 11 2.10 -7.92 -3.24
C LYS A 11 1.14 -6.83 -2.76
N PHE A 12 1.65 -5.94 -1.91
CA PHE A 12 0.93 -4.77 -1.40
C PHE A 12 1.42 -3.52 -2.13
N PHE A 13 0.52 -2.72 -2.69
CA PHE A 13 0.91 -1.58 -3.54
C PHE A 13 -0.18 -0.51 -3.62
N PHE A 14 0.22 0.68 -4.08
CA PHE A 14 -0.69 1.74 -4.55
C PHE A 14 -0.64 1.85 -6.08
N TYR A 15 -1.77 2.21 -6.70
CA TYR A 15 -1.74 2.62 -8.09
C TYR A 15 -1.08 4.00 -8.25
N ALA A 16 -0.63 4.33 -9.47
CA ALA A 16 -0.05 5.65 -9.74
C ALA A 16 -1.11 6.77 -9.66
N ASN A 17 -2.37 6.44 -9.99
CA ASN A 17 -3.52 7.34 -9.89
C ASN A 17 -4.43 6.88 -8.74
N GLU A 18 -3.87 6.77 -7.54
CA GLU A 18 -4.59 6.39 -6.34
C GLU A 18 -5.55 7.50 -5.89
N HIS A 19 -6.67 7.16 -5.26
CA HIS A 19 -7.65 8.14 -4.80
C HIS A 19 -8.22 7.87 -3.41
N GLU A 20 -8.84 8.89 -2.82
CA GLU A 20 -9.56 8.76 -1.55
C GLU A 20 -10.83 7.88 -1.71
N PRO A 21 -11.25 7.13 -0.67
CA PRO A 21 -10.59 6.99 0.63
C PRO A 21 -9.28 6.20 0.53
N LYS A 22 -8.25 6.58 1.28
CA LYS A 22 -6.94 5.89 1.31
C LYS A 22 -7.09 4.38 1.42
N HIS A 23 -6.41 3.64 0.56
CA HIS A 23 -6.50 2.18 0.54
C HIS A 23 -5.26 1.53 -0.08
N ILE A 24 -4.99 0.29 0.29
CA ILE A 24 -3.91 -0.54 -0.28
C ILE A 24 -4.51 -1.65 -1.13
N HIS A 25 -3.86 -1.93 -2.26
CA HIS A 25 -4.16 -3.07 -3.11
C HIS A 25 -3.31 -4.27 -2.74
N VAL A 26 -3.91 -5.45 -2.73
CA VAL A 26 -3.23 -6.72 -2.47
C VAL A 26 -3.46 -7.68 -3.62
N MET A 27 -2.40 -8.29 -4.14
CA MET A 27 -2.48 -9.32 -5.18
C MET A 27 -1.75 -10.60 -4.77
N LYS A 28 -2.32 -11.77 -5.12
CA LYS A 28 -1.64 -13.08 -5.04
C LYS A 28 -2.29 -14.10 -6.00
N GLY A 29 -1.47 -14.73 -6.84
CA GLY A 29 -1.93 -15.82 -7.72
C GLY A 29 -3.11 -15.43 -8.63
N GLY A 30 -3.11 -14.20 -9.16
CA GLY A 30 -4.20 -13.67 -9.98
C GLY A 30 -5.41 -13.13 -9.21
N ASN A 31 -5.47 -13.35 -7.89
CA ASN A 31 -6.52 -12.82 -7.03
C ASN A 31 -6.16 -11.41 -6.51
N TYR A 32 -7.19 -10.68 -6.10
CA TYR A 32 -7.09 -9.27 -5.74
C TYR A 32 -7.97 -8.91 -4.53
N ALA A 33 -7.47 -8.02 -3.68
CA ALA A 33 -8.22 -7.40 -2.59
C ALA A 33 -7.89 -5.89 -2.47
N LYS A 34 -8.85 -5.13 -1.94
CA LYS A 34 -8.71 -3.72 -1.54
C LYS A 34 -8.89 -3.62 -0.03
N ILE A 35 -7.93 -2.98 0.65
CA ILE A 35 -8.00 -2.73 2.09
C ILE A 35 -8.11 -1.22 2.31
N GLU A 36 -9.25 -0.77 2.83
CA GLU A 36 -9.44 0.63 3.21
C GLU A 36 -8.68 0.95 4.50
N LEU A 37 -8.06 2.13 4.54
CA LEU A 37 -7.27 2.61 5.67
C LEU A 37 -8.02 3.78 6.34
N PRO A 38 -9.01 3.50 7.21
CA PRO A 38 -9.82 4.56 7.82
C PRO A 38 -9.01 5.49 8.72
N ASN A 39 -7.88 5.01 9.27
CA ASN A 39 -6.96 5.80 10.09
C ASN A 39 -5.52 5.52 9.64
N LEU A 40 -4.71 6.58 9.50
CA LEU A 40 -3.29 6.47 9.18
C LEU A 40 -2.49 7.42 10.07
N ARG A 41 -1.47 6.89 10.75
CA ARG A 41 -0.55 7.67 11.60
C ARG A 41 0.89 7.28 11.30
N VAL A 42 1.73 8.27 11.05
CA VAL A 42 3.19 8.07 11.00
C VAL A 42 3.68 7.89 12.44
N VAL A 43 4.26 6.72 12.73
CA VAL A 43 4.81 6.43 14.07
C VAL A 43 6.26 6.89 14.16
N TYR A 44 7.04 6.64 13.11
CA TYR A 44 8.43 7.06 12.97
C TYR A 44 8.70 7.48 11.52
N ASN A 45 9.61 8.43 11.32
CA ASN A 45 10.05 8.86 9.99
C ASN A 45 11.58 9.08 10.01
N TYR A 46 12.31 8.31 9.20
CA TYR A 46 13.77 8.41 9.02
C TYR A 46 14.15 8.89 7.61
N LEU A 47 13.17 9.37 6.83
CA LEU A 47 13.43 9.91 5.51
C LEU A 47 14.34 11.13 5.66
N LYS A 48 15.37 11.22 4.81
CA LYS A 48 16.22 12.41 4.76
C LYS A 48 15.36 13.60 4.31
N PRO A 49 15.52 14.79 4.92
CA PRO A 49 14.96 16.02 4.36
C PRO A 49 15.42 16.14 2.91
N GLN A 50 14.50 16.52 2.01
CA GLN A 50 14.84 16.88 0.65
C GLN A 50 15.34 18.32 0.57
#